data_AF-A0A1Y4A920-F1
#
_entry.id   AF-A0A1Y4A920-F1
#
_cell.length_a   1.000
_cell.length_b   1.000
_cell.length_c   1.000
_cell.angle_alpha   90.00
_cell.angle_beta   90.00
_cell.angle_gamma   90.00
#
_symmetry.space_group_name_H-M   'P 1'
#
loop_
_entity.id
_entity.type
_entity.pdbx_description
1 polymer ?
#
loop_
_entity_poly.entity_id
_entity_poly.type
_entity_poly.pdbx_seq_one_letter_code
_entity_poly.pdbx_strand_id
1 'polypeptide(L)'
;MSKLRTDLHDYLIFCVNNGIDDPGKFSEAVLDAAKILERICTYIEKHGTISLSCGSEWMYQSDRGQIDALDLVSKILDDLEGYAEKENENE
;
A
#
# COMPACT_ATOMS: atom_id res chain seq x y z
N MET A 1 -2.25 -18.77 2.89
CA MET A 1 -1.56 -17.47 2.76
C MET A 1 -1.57 -17.09 1.29
N SER A 2 -1.91 -15.84 0.93
CA SER A 2 -2.01 -15.45 -0.48
C SER A 2 -0.63 -15.34 -1.12
N LYS A 3 -0.51 -15.79 -2.37
CA LYS A 3 0.74 -15.76 -3.16
C LYS A 3 1.38 -14.38 -3.17
N LEU A 4 0.57 -13.34 -3.38
CA LEU A 4 0.98 -11.93 -3.37
C LEU A 4 1.74 -11.52 -2.11
N ARG A 5 1.30 -11.99 -0.92
CA ARG A 5 1.96 -11.64 0.34
C ARG A 5 3.35 -12.26 0.44
N THR A 6 3.49 -13.50 -0.03
CA THR A 6 4.78 -14.20 -0.05
C THR A 6 5.73 -13.54 -1.03
N ASP A 7 5.25 -13.19 -2.22
CA ASP A 7 6.06 -12.54 -3.26
C ASP A 7 6.56 -11.16 -2.79
N LEU A 8 5.72 -10.37 -2.10
CA LEU A 8 6.12 -9.07 -1.52
C LEU A 8 7.14 -9.21 -0.40
N HIS A 9 6.95 -10.20 0.48
CA HIS A 9 7.88 -10.48 1.57
C HIS A 9 9.26 -10.91 1.05
N ASP A 10 9.30 -11.77 0.04
CA ASP A 10 10.53 -12.29 -0.54
C ASP A 10 11.29 -11.20 -1.31
N TYR A 11 10.56 -10.32 -2.01
CA TYR A 11 11.15 -9.14 -2.66
C TYR A 11 11.77 -8.17 -1.64
N LEU A 12 11.09 -7.90 -0.53
CA LEU A 12 11.63 -7.04 0.52
C LEU A 12 12.88 -7.65 1.18
N ILE A 13 12.88 -8.97 1.43
CA ILE A 13 14.07 -9.67 1.94
C ILE A 13 15.21 -9.63 0.93
N PHE A 14 14.93 -9.79 -0.37
CA PHE A 14 15.93 -9.67 -1.42
C PHE A 14 16.56 -8.27 -1.46
N CYS A 15 15.75 -7.22 -1.39
CA CYS A 15 16.21 -5.82 -1.37
C CYS A 15 17.04 -5.50 -0.12
N VAL A 16 16.69 -6.05 1.05
CA VAL A 16 17.47 -5.89 2.29
C VAL A 16 18.81 -6.62 2.20
N ASN A 17 18.84 -7.82 1.62
CA ASN A 17 20.03 -8.68 1.61
C ASN A 17 21.02 -8.33 0.51
N ASN A 18 20.54 -7.87 -0.65
CA ASN A 18 21.38 -7.61 -1.83
C ASN A 18 21.53 -6.11 -2.14
N GLY A 19 20.84 -5.26 -1.38
CA GLY A 19 20.76 -3.84 -1.66
C GLY A 19 19.86 -3.56 -2.86
N ILE A 20 19.46 -2.30 -2.98
CA ILE A 20 18.97 -1.73 -4.23
C ILE A 20 20.17 -0.98 -4.81
N ASP A 21 20.67 -1.44 -5.95
CA ASP A 21 21.91 -0.93 -6.59
C ASP A 21 21.79 0.54 -7.05
N ASP A 22 20.58 1.11 -7.02
CA ASP A 22 20.29 2.52 -7.25
C ASP A 22 19.78 3.18 -5.95
N PRO A 23 20.66 3.89 -5.20
CA PRO A 23 20.29 4.57 -3.96
C PRO A 23 19.14 5.58 -4.11
N GLY A 24 18.95 6.14 -5.32
CA GLY A 24 17.85 7.05 -5.62
C GLY A 24 16.50 6.33 -5.62
N LYS A 25 16.41 5.20 -6.34
CA LYS A 25 15.20 4.38 -6.41
C LYS A 25 14.84 3.71 -5.09
N PHE A 26 15.84 3.32 -4.30
CA PHE A 26 15.59 2.83 -2.93
C PHE A 26 14.96 3.91 -2.06
N SER A 27 15.54 5.11 -2.08
CA SER A 27 15.04 6.24 -1.30
C SER A 27 13.62 6.61 -1.71
N GLU A 28 13.33 6.60 -3.01
CA GLU A 28 11.99 6.84 -3.57
C GLU A 28 10.98 5.78 -3.10
N ALA A 29 11.30 4.49 -3.24
CA ALA A 29 10.44 3.40 -2.78
C ALA A 29 10.17 3.42 -1.27
N VAL A 30 11.18 3.77 -0.46
CA VAL A 30 11.02 3.94 0.99
C VAL A 30 10.12 5.13 1.32
N LEU A 31 10.28 6.25 0.60
CA LEU A 31 9.44 7.43 0.78
C LEU A 31 7.99 7.16 0.38
N ASP A 32 7.74 6.45 -0.70
CA ASP A 32 6.39 6.10 -1.14
C ASP A 32 5.72 5.12 -0.16
N ALA A 33 6.47 4.13 0.34
CA ALA A 33 5.99 3.26 1.41
C ALA A 33 5.63 4.05 2.69
N ALA A 34 6.43 5.04 3.06
CA ALA A 34 6.16 5.91 4.21
C ALA A 34 4.88 6.73 4.02
N LYS A 35 4.65 7.30 2.82
CA LYS A 35 3.41 8.02 2.49
C LYS A 35 2.18 7.12 2.57
N ILE A 36 2.25 5.90 2.04
CA ILE A 36 1.16 4.93 2.10
C ILE A 36 0.81 4.59 3.56
N LEU A 37 1.83 4.35 4.39
CA LEU A 37 1.65 4.09 5.82
C LEU A 37 1.03 5.28 6.55
N GLU A 38 1.43 6.51 6.24
CA GLU A 38 0.83 7.72 6.81
C GLU A 38 -0.68 7.80 6.50
N ARG A 39 -1.08 7.55 5.24
CA ARG A 39 -2.50 7.54 4.84
C ARG A 39 -3.31 6.49 5.61
N ILE A 40 -2.74 5.29 5.77
CA ILE A 40 -3.37 4.21 6.56
C ILE A 40 -3.52 4.64 8.01
N CYS A 41 -2.49 5.23 8.62
CA CYS A 41 -2.55 5.77 9.98
C CYS A 41 -3.63 6.85 10.13
N THR A 42 -3.71 7.81 9.20
CA THR A 42 -4.76 8.85 9.22
C THR A 42 -6.17 8.25 9.13
N TYR A 43 -6.36 7.23 8.29
CA TYR A 43 -7.64 6.52 8.22
C TYR A 43 -7.99 5.83 9.55
N ILE A 44 -7.02 5.17 10.18
CA ILE A 44 -7.19 4.53 11.48
C ILE A 44 -7.48 5.56 12.58
N GLU A 45 -6.82 6.72 12.60
CA GLU A 45 -7.08 7.79 13.57
C GLU A 45 -8.50 8.34 13.43
N LYS A 46 -8.98 8.50 12.20
CA LYS A 46 -10.32 9.02 11.89
C LYS A 46 -11.43 8.05 12.30
N HIS A 47 -11.22 6.74 12.12
CA HIS A 47 -12.26 5.74 12.32
C HIS A 47 -12.07 4.88 13.59
N GLY A 48 -10.94 5.04 14.27
CA GLY A 48 -10.54 4.23 15.41
C GLY A 48 -10.10 2.82 15.02
N THR A 49 -9.59 2.09 16.01
CA THR A 49 -9.14 0.69 15.87
C THR A 49 -10.26 -0.28 15.49
N ILE A 50 -11.53 0.12 15.57
CA ILE A 50 -12.67 -0.69 15.10
C ILE A 50 -12.60 -1.00 13.60
N SER A 51 -12.04 -0.08 12.82
CA SER A 51 -11.75 -0.27 11.39
C SER A 51 -10.68 -1.34 11.13
N LEU A 52 -9.83 -1.64 12.11
CA LEU A 52 -8.81 -2.68 12.04
C LEU A 52 -9.31 -4.02 12.58
N SER A 53 -10.08 -4.01 13.67
CA SER A 53 -10.52 -5.23 14.37
C SER A 53 -11.76 -5.88 13.74
N CYS A 54 -12.65 -5.06 13.19
CA CYS A 54 -13.92 -5.50 12.59
C CYS A 54 -14.11 -4.87 11.20
N GLY A 55 -13.00 -4.59 10.51
CA GLY A 55 -12.95 -3.65 9.38
C GLY A 55 -13.99 -3.87 8.30
N SER A 56 -14.14 -5.09 7.78
CA SER A 56 -15.14 -5.39 6.74
C SER A 56 -16.57 -5.19 7.24
N GLU A 57 -16.90 -5.67 8.44
CA GLU A 57 -18.25 -5.60 8.99
C GLU A 57 -18.64 -4.17 9.41
N TRP A 58 -17.70 -3.43 9.99
CA TRP A 58 -17.87 -2.01 10.32
C TRP A 58 -18.00 -1.15 9.06
N MET A 59 -17.19 -1.43 8.01
CA MET A 59 -17.34 -0.76 6.72
C MET A 59 -18.71 -1.03 6.11
N TYR A 60 -19.20 -2.27 6.11
CA TYR A 60 -20.54 -2.59 5.60
C TYR A 60 -21.67 -1.83 6.30
N GLN A 61 -21.48 -1.46 7.57
CA GLN A 61 -22.49 -0.73 8.36
C GLN A 61 -22.32 0.79 8.33
N SER A 62 -21.24 1.31 7.73
CA SER A 62 -20.89 2.74 7.73
C SER A 62 -20.64 3.25 6.33
N ASP A 63 -21.64 3.89 5.71
CA ASP A 63 -21.52 4.48 4.37
C ASP A 63 -20.34 5.46 4.27
N ARG A 64 -20.08 6.24 5.33
CA ARG A 64 -18.93 7.15 5.39
C ARG A 64 -17.61 6.38 5.49
N GLY A 65 -17.57 5.30 6.26
CA GLY A 65 -16.40 4.42 6.34
C GLY A 65 -16.07 3.77 4.99
N GLN A 66 -17.07 3.39 4.20
CA GLN A 66 -16.87 2.87 2.84
C GLN A 66 -16.30 3.92 1.90
N ILE A 67 -16.86 5.14 1.90
CA ILE A 67 -16.38 6.24 1.06
C ILE A 67 -14.92 6.57 1.40
N ASP A 68 -14.62 6.71 2.69
CA ASP A 68 -13.26 7.02 3.17
C ASP A 68 -12.28 5.87 2.87
N ALA A 69 -12.72 4.62 2.92
CA ALA A 69 -11.90 3.46 2.55
C ALA A 69 -11.63 3.40 1.04
N LEU A 70 -12.63 3.69 0.20
CA LEU A 70 -12.46 3.76 -1.26
C LEU A 70 -11.53 4.90 -1.65
N ASP A 71 -11.64 6.06 -0.99
CA ASP A 71 -10.72 7.19 -1.17
C ASP A 71 -9.29 6.84 -0.75
N LEU A 72 -9.11 6.13 0.38
CA LEU A 72 -7.81 5.60 0.80
C LEU A 72 -7.22 4.66 -0.27
N VAL A 73 -8.00 3.71 -0.76
CA VAL A 73 -7.55 2.74 -1.79
C VAL A 73 -7.19 3.47 -3.08
N SER A 74 -8.00 4.43 -3.54
CA SER A 74 -7.70 5.23 -4.74
C SER A 74 -6.35 5.92 -4.61
N LYS A 75 -6.09 6.61 -3.49
CA LYS A 75 -4.83 7.31 -3.24
C LYS A 75 -3.62 6.38 -3.20
N ILE A 76 -3.78 5.19 -2.62
CA ILE A 76 -2.71 4.18 -2.62
C ILE A 76 -2.44 3.67 -4.02
N LEU A 77 -3.48 3.45 -4.84
CA LEU A 77 -3.31 3.04 -6.23
C LEU A 77 -2.61 4.12 -7.06
N ASP A 78 -2.96 5.39 -6.86
CA ASP A 78 -2.27 6.52 -7.51
C ASP A 78 -0.79 6.59 -7.10
N ASP A 79 -0.49 6.43 -5.80
CA ASP A 79 0.89 6.40 -5.30
C ASP A 79 1.68 5.19 -5.86
N LEU A 80 0.99 4.10 -6.23
CA LEU A 80 1.58 2.88 -6.78
C LEU A 80 1.60 2.83 -8.31
N GLU A 81 0.95 3.77 -9.00
CA GLU A 81 0.82 3.77 -10.47
C GLU A 81 2.19 3.73 -11.16
N GLY A 82 3.19 4.43 -10.60
CA GLY A 82 4.57 4.42 -11.11
C GLY A 82 5.27 3.05 -11.05
N TYR A 83 4.74 2.11 -10.26
CA TYR A 83 5.25 0.73 -10.14
C TYR A 83 4.45 -0.27 -10.98
N ALA A 84 3.28 0.11 -11.48
CA ALA A 84 2.57 -0.69 -12.46
C ALA A 84 3.46 -0.73 -13.71
N GLU A 85 3.96 -1.91 -14.05
CA GLU A 85 4.85 -2.12 -15.18
C GLU A 85 4.30 -1.39 -16.41
N LYS A 86 5.17 -0.69 -17.15
CA LYS A 86 4.94 -0.47 -18.58
C LYS A 86 4.95 -1.83 -19.28
N GLU A 87 3.91 -2.63 -19.08
CA GLU A 87 3.63 -3.75 -19.96
C GLU A 87 3.44 -3.13 -21.36
N ASN A 88 4.38 -3.41 -22.27
CA ASN A 88 4.40 -3.08 -23.71
C ASN A 88 5.22 -1.84 -24.16
N GLU A 89 6.54 -1.86 -23.96
CA GLU A 89 7.49 -1.21 -24.89
C GLU A 89 8.57 -2.21 -25.32
N ASN A 90 8.17 -3.38 -25.84
CA ASN A 90 9.01 -4.31 -26.60
C ASN A 90 8.15 -4.98 -27.69
N GLU A 91 7.67 -4.20 -28.65
CA GLU A 91 7.37 -4.65 -30.02
C GLU A 91 8.16 -3.80 -31.01
#